data_AF-A0A2T5CFY3-F1
#
_entry.id   AF-A0A2T5CFY3-F1
#
_cell.length_a   1.000
_cell.length_b   1.000
_cell.length_c   1.000
_cell.angle_alpha   90.00
_cell.angle_beta   90.00
_cell.angle_gamma   90.00
#
_symmetry.space_group_name_H-M   'P 1'
#
loop_
_entity.id
_entity.type
_entity.pdbx_description
1 polymer ?
#
loop_
_entity_poly.entity_id
_entity_poly.type
_entity_poly.pdbx_seq_one_letter_code
_entity_poly.pdbx_strand_id
1 'polypeptide(L)'
;MKKCFIFLFFLILLAGCSHLSATHLPRNQLVADQTEVISLDFWDFHYVARTEGDGFLVSGKALPNTRVWPGLAEWFQELVLFGYITDAQGIVLGGDRRLYPVQRMVPEGVEFAFRIPLEAVPADTDAHVTFGYRMSLTESEFQAVPRRGESFSSDVDVFSAQQGPVPR
;
A
#
# COMPACT_ATOMS: atom_id res chain seq x y z
N MET A 1 37.50 -27.94 -17.79
CA MET A 1 36.42 -28.28 -16.83
C MET A 1 36.25 -27.26 -15.68
N LYS A 2 37.31 -26.72 -15.05
CA LYS A 2 37.20 -25.74 -13.95
C LYS A 2 36.51 -24.40 -14.31
N LYS A 3 36.66 -23.89 -15.55
CA LYS A 3 36.04 -22.63 -15.99
C LYS A 3 34.51 -22.67 -16.08
N CYS A 4 33.93 -23.85 -16.34
CA CYS A 4 32.48 -24.03 -16.42
C CYS A 4 31.82 -23.96 -15.03
N PHE A 5 32.51 -24.47 -14.01
CA PHE A 5 32.01 -24.50 -12.63
C PHE A 5 31.94 -23.08 -12.01
N ILE A 6 32.91 -22.22 -12.35
CA ILE A 6 32.93 -20.82 -11.91
C ILE A 6 31.79 -20.03 -12.55
N PHE A 7 31.51 -20.28 -13.83
CA PHE A 7 30.42 -19.61 -14.54
C PHE A 7 29.04 -20.04 -14.02
N LEU A 8 28.87 -21.31 -13.69
CA LEU A 8 27.64 -21.83 -13.08
C LEU A 8 27.40 -21.25 -11.67
N PHE A 9 28.46 -21.11 -10.86
CA PHE A 9 28.37 -20.52 -9.53
C PHE A 9 28.02 -19.02 -9.59
N PHE A 10 28.53 -18.29 -10.59
CA PHE A 10 28.14 -16.91 -10.86
C PHE A 10 26.66 -16.82 -11.26
N LEU A 11 26.17 -17.71 -12.13
CA LEU A 11 24.76 -17.73 -12.54
C LEU A 11 23.79 -17.96 -11.38
N ILE A 12 24.16 -18.80 -10.39
CA ILE A 12 23.33 -19.05 -9.20
C ILE A 12 23.30 -17.82 -8.27
N LEU A 13 24.41 -17.06 -8.18
CA LEU A 13 24.47 -15.83 -7.40
C LEU A 13 23.63 -14.69 -7.99
N LEU A 14 23.30 -14.73 -9.29
CA LEU A 14 22.42 -13.75 -9.92
C LEU A 14 20.92 -14.13 -9.85
N ALA A 15 20.58 -15.33 -9.38
CA ALA A 15 19.19 -15.81 -9.27
C ALA A 15 18.60 -15.51 -7.88
N GLY A 16 18.62 -14.26 -7.45
CA GLY A 16 17.81 -13.81 -6.32
C GLY A 16 16.39 -13.53 -6.79
N CYS A 17 15.41 -14.38 -6.44
CA CYS A 17 14.00 -14.04 -6.65
C CYS A 17 13.61 -12.94 -5.66
N SER A 18 13.63 -11.69 -6.13
CA SER A 18 13.14 -10.58 -5.30
C SER A 18 11.63 -10.71 -5.16
N HIS A 19 11.14 -10.62 -3.93
CA HIS A 19 9.71 -10.67 -3.61
C HIS A 19 9.33 -9.44 -2.80
N LEU A 20 8.06 -9.05 -2.85
CA LEU A 20 7.55 -7.98 -2.00
C LEU A 20 7.25 -8.52 -0.61
N SER A 21 7.78 -7.86 0.42
CA SER A 21 7.63 -8.24 1.81
C SER A 21 6.91 -7.14 2.59
N ALA A 22 5.82 -7.53 3.23
CA ALA A 22 5.02 -6.75 4.16
C ALA A 22 5.23 -7.20 5.62
N THR A 23 6.31 -7.92 5.93
CA THR A 23 6.54 -8.47 7.28
C THR A 23 6.58 -7.38 8.37
N HIS A 24 6.95 -6.15 7.99
CA HIS A 24 7.00 -4.98 8.87
C HIS A 24 5.66 -4.26 9.05
N LEU A 25 4.64 -4.63 8.26
CA LEU A 25 3.32 -4.02 8.32
C LEU A 25 2.40 -4.81 9.27
N PRO A 26 1.49 -4.11 9.98
CA PRO A 26 0.42 -4.76 10.70
C PRO A 26 -0.50 -5.49 9.72
N ARG A 27 -0.93 -6.69 10.10
CA ARG A 27 -1.76 -7.56 9.27
C ARG A 27 -2.70 -8.38 10.13
N ASN A 28 -3.88 -8.64 9.61
CA ASN A 28 -4.87 -9.51 10.26
C ASN A 28 -5.04 -10.77 9.40
N GLN A 29 -5.44 -11.87 10.03
CA GLN A 29 -5.82 -13.07 9.28
C GLN A 29 -7.00 -12.74 8.34
N LEU A 30 -6.98 -13.31 7.13
CA LEU A 30 -8.07 -13.12 6.17
C LEU A 30 -9.30 -13.91 6.63
N VAL A 31 -10.21 -13.22 7.31
CA VAL A 31 -11.48 -13.79 7.79
C VAL A 31 -12.65 -13.15 7.05
N ALA A 32 -13.53 -13.98 6.50
CA ALA A 32 -14.64 -13.54 5.69
C ALA A 32 -15.77 -12.90 6.54
N ASP A 33 -16.41 -11.88 5.96
CA ASP A 33 -17.62 -11.22 6.46
C ASP A 33 -17.52 -10.64 7.89
N GLN A 34 -16.30 -10.33 8.33
CA GLN A 34 -16.04 -9.67 9.61
C GLN A 34 -15.49 -8.27 9.38
N THR A 35 -15.90 -7.32 10.24
CA THR A 35 -15.34 -5.97 10.24
C THR A 35 -14.07 -5.96 11.05
N GLU A 36 -12.98 -5.61 10.40
CA GLU A 36 -11.63 -5.61 10.94
C GLU A 36 -11.02 -4.21 10.80
N VAL A 37 -9.98 -3.95 11.62
CA VAL A 37 -9.24 -2.68 11.59
C VAL A 37 -7.75 -2.96 11.52
N ILE A 38 -7.08 -2.28 10.59
CA ILE A 38 -5.61 -2.22 10.52
C ILE A 38 -5.20 -0.75 10.56
N SER A 39 -4.46 -0.38 11.60
CA SER A 39 -3.91 0.96 11.77
C SER A 39 -2.51 1.06 11.20
N LEU A 40 -2.31 2.00 10.29
CA LEU A 40 -1.02 2.49 9.81
C LEU A 40 -0.75 3.86 10.42
N ASP A 41 0.41 4.47 10.10
CA ASP A 41 0.84 5.71 10.75
C ASP A 41 -0.21 6.84 10.59
N PHE A 42 -0.69 7.06 9.38
CA PHE A 42 -1.63 8.15 9.05
C PHE A 42 -3.06 7.70 8.77
N TRP A 43 -3.34 6.39 8.77
CA TRP A 43 -4.61 5.85 8.29
C TRP A 43 -5.06 4.65 9.11
N ASP A 44 -6.32 4.66 9.51
CA ASP A 44 -7.03 3.52 10.07
C ASP A 44 -7.92 2.91 8.99
N PHE A 45 -7.62 1.68 8.58
CA PHE A 45 -8.39 0.95 7.56
C PHE A 45 -9.45 0.10 8.24
N HIS A 46 -10.70 0.53 8.16
CA HIS A 46 -11.86 -0.25 8.56
C HIS A 46 -12.36 -1.02 7.34
N TYR A 47 -12.36 -2.35 7.39
CA TYR A 47 -12.64 -3.16 6.21
C TYR A 47 -13.45 -4.42 6.51
N VAL A 48 -14.05 -4.96 5.45
CA VAL A 48 -14.59 -6.31 5.40
C VAL A 48 -13.98 -7.02 4.21
N ALA A 49 -13.56 -8.27 4.40
CA ALA A 49 -13.13 -9.14 3.31
C ALA A 49 -14.24 -10.14 2.96
N ARG A 50 -14.47 -10.37 1.68
CA ARG A 50 -15.43 -11.35 1.17
C ARG A 50 -14.84 -12.05 -0.05
N THR A 51 -15.30 -13.26 -0.31
CA THR A 51 -15.06 -13.91 -1.60
C THR A 51 -16.20 -13.53 -2.56
N GLU A 52 -15.87 -12.93 -3.70
CA GLU A 52 -16.81 -12.53 -4.74
C GLU A 52 -16.32 -13.04 -6.10
N GLY A 53 -17.06 -13.98 -6.69
CA GLY A 53 -16.69 -14.57 -7.98
C GLY A 53 -15.36 -15.33 -7.90
N ASP A 54 -14.38 -14.89 -8.71
CA ASP A 54 -13.03 -15.44 -8.81
C ASP A 54 -12.00 -14.66 -7.98
N GLY A 55 -12.43 -13.80 -7.05
CA GLY A 55 -11.53 -12.97 -6.26
C GLY A 55 -11.97 -12.74 -4.82
N PHE A 56 -11.03 -12.22 -4.03
CA PHE A 56 -11.32 -11.56 -2.77
C PHE A 56 -11.66 -10.09 -3.02
N LEU A 57 -12.79 -9.66 -2.47
CA LEU A 57 -13.17 -8.26 -2.34
C LEU A 57 -12.81 -7.79 -0.93
N VAL A 58 -11.87 -6.86 -0.82
CA VAL A 58 -11.54 -6.16 0.43
C VAL A 58 -12.01 -4.72 0.30
N SER A 59 -13.06 -4.35 1.01
CA SER A 59 -13.67 -3.02 0.89
C SER A 59 -14.02 -2.43 2.24
N GLY A 60 -14.13 -1.11 2.28
CA GLY A 60 -14.43 -0.36 3.49
C GLY A 60 -13.94 1.07 3.40
N LYS A 61 -13.58 1.64 4.55
CA LYS A 61 -13.27 3.06 4.71
C LYS A 61 -11.91 3.25 5.36
N ALA A 62 -11.07 4.07 4.73
CA ALA A 62 -9.80 4.51 5.29
C ALA A 62 -10.01 5.87 5.97
N LEU A 63 -9.84 5.91 7.30
CA LEU A 63 -10.01 7.11 8.11
C LEU A 63 -8.63 7.75 8.37
N PRO A 64 -8.45 9.06 8.16
CA PRO A 64 -7.20 9.72 8.48
C PRO A 64 -7.01 9.78 10.00
N ASN A 65 -5.81 9.44 10.48
CA ASN A 65 -5.46 9.59 11.88
C ASN A 65 -5.16 11.08 12.19
N THR A 66 -6.21 11.81 12.56
CA THR A 66 -6.17 13.27 12.79
C THR A 66 -5.22 13.69 13.93
N ARG A 67 -4.83 12.76 14.81
CA ARG A 67 -3.91 13.04 15.93
C ARG A 67 -2.46 13.27 15.48
N VAL A 68 -2.07 12.67 14.37
CA VAL A 68 -0.71 12.77 13.81
C VAL A 68 -0.70 13.53 12.49
N TRP A 69 -1.86 14.08 12.09
CA TRP A 69 -2.01 14.75 10.81
C TRP A 69 -1.16 16.03 10.76
N PRO A 70 -0.41 16.26 9.66
CA PRO A 70 0.36 17.49 9.49
C PRO A 70 -0.61 18.67 9.37
N GLY A 71 -0.61 19.56 10.38
CA GLY A 71 -1.69 20.54 10.61
C GLY A 71 -2.11 21.38 9.39
N LEU A 72 -1.15 21.99 8.68
CA LEU A 72 -1.44 22.85 7.52
C LEU A 72 -1.75 22.07 6.22
N ALA A 73 -1.56 20.76 6.19
CA ALA A 73 -1.68 19.97 4.97
C ALA A 73 -3.10 19.42 4.83
N GLU A 74 -3.94 20.14 4.08
CA GLU A 74 -5.37 19.87 3.96
C GLU A 74 -5.78 19.29 2.61
N TRP A 75 -4.95 19.36 1.57
CA TRP A 75 -5.31 18.93 0.22
C TRP A 75 -4.43 17.79 -0.26
N PHE A 76 -5.04 16.64 -0.56
CA PHE A 76 -4.34 15.54 -1.21
C PHE A 76 -4.05 15.91 -2.66
N GLN A 77 -2.77 16.12 -2.99
CA GLN A 77 -2.30 16.24 -4.38
C GLN A 77 -2.11 14.87 -5.01
N GLU A 78 -1.69 13.90 -4.19
CA GLU A 78 -1.71 12.48 -4.52
C GLU A 78 -2.27 11.72 -3.33
N LEU A 79 -3.20 10.80 -3.60
CA LEU A 79 -3.58 9.77 -2.64
C LEU A 79 -3.75 8.45 -3.39
N VAL A 80 -2.93 7.48 -3.01
CA VAL A 80 -3.02 6.10 -3.47
C VAL A 80 -3.11 5.21 -2.25
N LEU A 81 -4.18 4.42 -2.17
CA LEU A 81 -4.31 3.37 -1.17
C LEU A 81 -4.05 2.02 -1.82
N PHE A 82 -3.45 1.11 -1.05
CA PHE A 82 -3.09 -0.23 -1.50
C PHE A 82 -3.68 -1.27 -0.55
N GLY A 83 -4.20 -2.35 -1.11
CA GLY A 83 -4.62 -3.54 -0.36
C GLY A 83 -3.84 -4.75 -0.83
N TYR A 84 -3.36 -5.56 0.09
CA TYR A 84 -2.55 -6.75 -0.19
C TYR A 84 -3.05 -7.97 0.57
N ILE A 85 -2.89 -9.13 -0.05
CA ILE A 85 -2.93 -10.43 0.64
C ILE A 85 -1.51 -10.95 0.76
N THR A 86 -1.16 -11.44 1.95
CA THR A 86 0.15 -12.03 2.26
C THR A 86 0.02 -13.45 2.80
N ASP A 87 1.10 -14.21 2.74
CA ASP A 87 1.21 -15.43 3.56
C ASP A 87 1.53 -15.10 5.03
N ALA A 88 1.69 -16.14 5.86
CA ALA A 88 2.02 -16.00 7.29
C ALA A 88 3.38 -15.30 7.54
N GLN A 89 4.33 -15.45 6.61
CA GLN A 89 5.66 -14.84 6.64
C GLN A 89 5.62 -13.36 6.24
N GLY A 90 4.51 -12.90 5.67
CA GLY A 90 4.33 -11.54 5.16
C GLY A 90 4.87 -11.34 3.75
N ILE A 91 5.03 -12.42 2.96
CA ILE A 91 5.29 -12.32 1.53
C ILE A 91 3.98 -11.95 0.83
N VAL A 92 4.01 -10.93 -0.02
CA VAL A 92 2.84 -10.50 -0.79
C VAL A 92 2.51 -11.53 -1.86
N LEU A 93 1.30 -12.07 -1.80
CA LEU A 93 0.74 -13.03 -2.75
C LEU A 93 0.00 -12.31 -3.89
N GLY A 94 -0.73 -11.25 -3.54
CA GLY A 94 -1.47 -10.43 -4.49
C GLY A 94 -1.86 -9.08 -3.88
N GLY A 95 -2.31 -8.15 -4.72
CA GLY A 95 -2.75 -6.86 -4.26
C GLY A 95 -3.37 -6.01 -5.36
N ASP A 96 -4.03 -4.94 -4.93
CA ASP A 96 -4.68 -3.96 -5.80
C ASP A 96 -4.45 -2.56 -5.22
N ARG A 97 -4.74 -1.53 -6.02
CA ARG A 97 -4.57 -0.13 -5.62
C ARG A 97 -5.75 0.73 -6.07
N ARG A 98 -6.03 1.75 -5.28
CA ARG A 98 -7.03 2.77 -5.58
C ARG A 98 -6.36 4.14 -5.63
N LEU A 99 -6.48 4.80 -6.78
CA LEU A 99 -6.07 6.18 -6.97
C LEU A 99 -7.26 7.08 -6.69
N TYR A 100 -7.02 8.16 -5.96
CA TYR A 100 -8.01 9.17 -5.66
C TYR A 100 -7.68 10.47 -6.40
N PRO A 101 -8.70 11.22 -6.86
CA PRO A 101 -8.48 12.55 -7.43
C PRO A 101 -7.96 13.51 -6.35
N VAL A 102 -7.46 14.66 -6.80
CA VAL A 102 -7.17 15.79 -5.90
C VAL A 102 -8.44 16.12 -5.13
N GLN A 103 -8.33 16.14 -3.81
CA GLN A 103 -9.45 16.39 -2.92
C GLN A 103 -8.97 16.87 -1.55
N ARG A 104 -9.83 17.58 -0.84
CA ARG A 104 -9.56 17.97 0.54
C ARG A 104 -9.58 16.75 1.47
N MET A 105 -8.69 16.73 2.44
CA MET A 105 -8.76 15.84 3.58
C MET A 105 -10.01 16.15 4.39
N VAL A 106 -10.78 15.09 4.65
CA VAL A 106 -11.97 15.14 5.50
C VAL A 106 -11.84 14.06 6.58
N PRO A 107 -12.21 14.32 7.84
CA PRO A 107 -12.10 13.35 8.94
C PRO A 107 -12.90 12.06 8.70
N GLU A 108 -13.94 12.14 7.89
CA GLU A 108 -14.75 10.99 7.49
C GLU A 108 -13.96 10.00 6.65
N GLY A 109 -12.83 10.40 6.05
CA GLY A 109 -11.99 9.53 5.25
C GLY A 109 -12.53 9.20 3.87
N VAL A 110 -11.97 8.16 3.25
CA VAL A 110 -12.28 7.76 1.87
C VAL A 110 -12.70 6.30 1.78
N GLU A 111 -13.68 6.00 0.94
CA GLU A 111 -14.10 4.63 0.64
C GLU A 111 -13.10 3.96 -0.31
N PHE A 112 -12.84 2.67 -0.11
CA PHE A 112 -12.00 1.85 -0.99
C PHE A 112 -12.64 0.48 -1.28
N ALA A 113 -12.21 -0.11 -2.38
CA ALA A 113 -12.48 -1.50 -2.72
C ALA A 113 -11.32 -2.03 -3.55
N PHE A 114 -10.75 -3.14 -3.09
CA PHE A 114 -9.63 -3.84 -3.70
C PHE A 114 -10.11 -5.22 -4.16
N ARG A 115 -9.83 -5.57 -5.42
CA ARG A 115 -10.14 -6.89 -5.97
C ARG A 115 -8.85 -7.66 -6.20
N ILE A 116 -8.69 -8.77 -5.48
CA ILE A 116 -7.49 -9.59 -5.52
C ILE A 116 -7.89 -10.97 -6.05
N PRO A 117 -7.34 -11.42 -7.20
CA PRO A 117 -7.72 -12.69 -7.79
C PRO A 117 -7.42 -13.88 -6.86
N LEU A 118 -8.30 -14.88 -6.83
CA LEU A 118 -8.11 -16.09 -6.01
C LEU A 118 -6.88 -16.87 -6.46
N GLU A 119 -6.56 -16.89 -7.75
CA GLU A 119 -5.37 -17.60 -8.26
C GLU A 119 -4.04 -17.02 -7.74
N ALA A 120 -4.06 -15.77 -7.24
CA ALA A 120 -2.90 -15.17 -6.60
C ALA A 120 -2.62 -15.78 -5.22
N VAL A 121 -3.62 -16.43 -4.59
CA VAL A 121 -3.54 -16.97 -3.22
C VAL A 121 -3.67 -18.50 -3.29
N PRO A 122 -2.59 -19.25 -3.03
CA PRO A 122 -2.66 -20.71 -3.04
C PRO A 122 -3.67 -21.22 -1.99
N ALA A 123 -4.51 -22.21 -2.35
CA ALA A 123 -5.67 -22.64 -1.56
C ALA A 123 -5.37 -23.03 -0.10
N ASP A 124 -4.18 -23.59 0.17
CA ASP A 124 -3.78 -24.05 1.50
C ASP A 124 -2.95 -23.01 2.29
N THR A 125 -2.95 -21.74 1.86
CA THR A 125 -2.16 -20.68 2.48
C THR A 125 -2.93 -20.02 3.61
N ASP A 126 -2.30 -19.89 4.77
CA ASP A 126 -2.80 -19.03 5.85
C ASP A 126 -2.64 -17.55 5.45
N ALA A 127 -3.67 -17.05 4.77
CA ALA A 127 -3.68 -15.76 4.14
C ALA A 127 -3.98 -14.64 5.15
N HIS A 128 -3.32 -13.51 4.97
CA HIS A 128 -3.46 -12.32 5.81
C HIS A 128 -3.73 -11.09 4.94
N VAL A 129 -4.45 -10.11 5.48
CA VAL A 129 -4.69 -8.81 4.84
C VAL A 129 -3.77 -7.78 5.44
N THR A 130 -3.20 -6.92 4.61
CA THR A 130 -2.49 -5.70 5.02
C THR A 130 -2.77 -4.58 4.03
N PHE A 131 -2.52 -3.35 4.46
CA PHE A 131 -2.71 -2.16 3.64
C PHE A 131 -1.41 -1.40 3.46
N GLY A 132 -1.42 -0.44 2.53
CA GLY A 132 -0.41 0.57 2.36
C GLY A 132 -1.02 1.86 1.82
N TYR A 133 -0.24 2.94 1.84
CA TYR A 133 -0.62 4.20 1.23
C TYR A 133 0.59 4.93 0.66
N ARG A 134 0.33 5.82 -0.30
CA ARG A 134 1.22 6.90 -0.71
C ARG A 134 0.39 8.16 -0.80
N MET A 135 0.84 9.22 -0.15
CA MET A 135 0.15 10.49 -0.16
C MET A 135 1.11 11.67 -0.24
N SER A 136 0.65 12.73 -0.91
CA SER A 136 1.24 14.06 -0.83
C SER A 136 0.16 15.08 -0.53
N LEU A 137 0.47 16.01 0.35
CA LEU A 137 -0.45 17.01 0.88
C LEU A 137 0.11 18.42 0.74
N THR A 138 -0.78 19.36 0.45
CA THR A 138 -0.52 20.79 0.38
C THR A 138 -1.53 21.57 1.21
N GLU A 139 -1.26 22.85 1.45
CA GLU A 139 -2.18 23.75 2.15
C GLU A 139 -3.40 24.11 1.30
N SER A 140 -3.23 24.19 -0.03
CA SER A 140 -4.28 24.58 -0.96
C SER A 140 -4.40 23.62 -2.14
N GLU A 141 -5.58 23.60 -2.76
CA GLU A 141 -5.91 22.76 -3.93
C GLU A 141 -4.98 23.00 -5.12
N PHE A 142 -4.63 24.26 -5.38
CA PHE A 142 -3.92 24.71 -6.59
C PHE A 142 -2.43 24.96 -6.39
N GLN A 143 -1.86 24.53 -5.25
CA GLN A 143 -0.41 24.60 -5.05
C GLN A 143 0.26 23.59 -5.98
N ALA A 144 0.92 24.08 -7.03
CA ALA A 144 1.60 23.26 -8.00
C ALA A 144 2.72 22.46 -7.31
N VAL A 145 2.67 21.13 -7.39
CA VAL A 145 3.83 20.28 -7.11
C VAL A 145 4.94 20.72 -8.08
N PRO A 146 6.12 21.15 -7.60
CA PRO A 146 7.18 21.65 -8.48
C PRO A 146 7.52 20.62 -9.55
N ARG A 147 7.42 21.00 -10.84
CA ARG A 147 7.87 20.12 -11.92
C ARG A 147 9.39 20.00 -11.84
N ARG A 148 9.91 18.77 -11.99
CA ARG A 148 11.35 18.49 -11.98
C ARG A 148 12.07 19.41 -13.00
N GLY A 149 12.77 20.42 -12.51
CA GLY A 149 13.51 21.40 -13.33
C GLY A 149 13.10 22.87 -13.15
N GLU A 150 12.03 23.18 -12.41
CA GLU A 150 11.68 24.57 -12.07
C GLU A 150 12.37 25.01 -10.76
N SER A 151 12.84 26.26 -10.76
CA SER A 151 13.63 26.91 -9.70
C SER A 151 12.98 26.76 -8.30
N PHE A 152 13.79 26.37 -7.30
CA PHE A 152 13.44 26.15 -5.89
C PHE A 152 13.04 27.42 -5.10
N SER A 153 12.44 28.42 -5.74
CA SER A 153 12.19 29.75 -5.15
C SER A 153 10.73 30.00 -4.74
N SER A 154 9.85 29.01 -4.84
CA SER A 154 8.55 29.05 -4.15
C SER A 154 8.55 27.96 -3.08
N ASP A 155 8.62 28.37 -1.82
CA ASP A 155 8.43 27.54 -0.64
C ASP A 155 7.02 26.94 -0.67
N VAL A 156 6.84 25.83 -1.38
CA VAL A 156 5.61 25.05 -1.34
C VAL A 156 5.83 23.96 -0.29
N ASP A 157 5.22 24.13 0.87
CA ASP A 157 5.24 23.15 1.95
C ASP A 157 4.43 21.91 1.53
N VAL A 158 5.12 20.96 0.89
CA VAL A 158 4.55 19.65 0.53
C VAL A 158 4.89 18.64 1.62
N PHE A 159 3.87 18.15 2.30
CA PHE A 159 4.02 16.98 3.16
C PHE A 159 3.86 15.70 2.32
N SER A 160 4.77 14.74 2.44
CA SER A 160 4.66 13.45 1.75
C SER A 160 4.89 12.30 2.72
N ALA A 161 4.09 11.24 2.60
CA ALA A 161 4.23 10.04 3.40
C ALA A 161 3.87 8.80 2.56
N GLN A 162 4.56 7.70 2.84
CA GLN A 162 4.29 6.41 2.22
C GLN A 162 4.59 5.28 3.20
N GLN A 163 3.77 4.23 3.13
CA GLN A 163 3.97 2.99 3.87
C GLN A 163 3.43 1.84 3.02
N GLY A 164 4.21 0.77 2.87
CA GLY A 164 3.83 -0.34 2.01
C GLY A 164 4.91 -1.42 1.94
N PRO A 165 4.63 -2.55 1.26
CA PRO A 165 5.58 -3.65 1.12
C PRO A 165 6.89 -3.21 0.47
N VAL A 166 8.00 -3.79 0.90
CA VAL A 166 9.34 -3.48 0.38
C VAL A 166 9.92 -4.69 -0.36
N PRO A 167 10.66 -4.49 -1.47
CA PRO A 167 11.41 -5.57 -2.10
C PRO A 167 12.42 -6.17 -1.11
N ARG A 168 12.48 -7.51 -1.05
CA ARG A 168 13.51 -8.28 -0.35
C ARG A 168 14.15 -9.30 -1.27
#